data_AF-A0A959I4R2-F1
#
_entry.id   AF-A0A959I4R2-F1
#
_cell.length_a   1.000
_cell.length_b   1.000
_cell.length_c   1.000
_cell.angle_alpha   90.00
_cell.angle_beta   90.00
_cell.angle_gamma   90.00
#
_symmetry.space_group_name_H-M   'P 1'
#
loop_
_entity.id
_entity.type
_entity.pdbx_description
1 polymer ?
#
loop_
_entity_poly.entity_id
_entity_poly.type
_entity_poly.pdbx_seq_one_letter_code
_entity_poly.pdbx_strand_id
1 'polypeptide(L)'
;GYNTNRATTFGSQNTFFGFQTGFLNRNGEGNVGIGANADVQQPGLAGENRNNVFIGSSVSVDGNESISIGYDATADASNSVVIGSEGLVDDDQSVAIGNEVSVTQLQSIAIGAQATTAYLNTVAIGYQATVLGANQVVLGNSSTTSIGGVVNWTATSDGRFKS
;
A
#
# COMPACT_ATOMS: atom_id res chain seq x y z
N GLY A 1 -11.74 -4.34 -22.21
CA GLY A 1 -12.14 -3.01 -22.68
C GLY A 1 -11.29 -2.61 -23.88
N TYR A 2 -11.33 -1.36 -24.33
CA TYR A 2 -10.51 -0.92 -25.47
C TYR A 2 -9.01 -0.91 -25.07
N ASN A 3 -8.17 -1.61 -25.85
CA ASN A 3 -6.74 -1.80 -25.59
C ASN A 3 -6.37 -2.46 -24.24
N THR A 4 -7.28 -3.15 -23.56
CA THR A 4 -6.90 -3.92 -22.36
C THR A 4 -6.00 -5.08 -22.71
N ASN A 5 -4.96 -5.32 -21.90
CA ASN A 5 -4.07 -6.47 -22.06
C ASN A 5 -3.31 -6.54 -23.39
N ARG A 6 -3.06 -5.40 -24.06
CA ARG A 6 -2.55 -5.41 -25.44
C ARG A 6 -1.10 -5.88 -25.55
N ALA A 7 -0.26 -5.66 -24.54
CA ALA A 7 1.16 -6.04 -24.59
C ALA A 7 1.46 -7.45 -24.03
N THR A 8 0.46 -8.23 -23.60
CA THR A 8 0.74 -9.56 -23.05
C THR A 8 1.29 -10.49 -24.11
N THR A 9 2.46 -11.06 -23.80
CA THR A 9 3.16 -12.03 -24.63
C THR A 9 3.09 -13.44 -24.04
N PHE A 10 3.22 -13.59 -22.72
CA PHE A 10 3.28 -14.91 -22.04
C PHE A 10 2.47 -15.01 -20.74
N GLY A 11 1.81 -13.94 -20.30
CA GLY A 11 1.01 -13.96 -19.07
C GLY A 11 -0.24 -14.85 -19.14
N SER A 12 -0.66 -15.39 -18.00
CA SER A 12 -1.84 -16.27 -17.90
C SER A 12 -2.78 -15.87 -16.74
N GLN A 13 -4.04 -16.32 -16.77
CA GLN A 13 -5.00 -16.15 -15.64
C GLN A 13 -5.29 -14.70 -15.20
N ASN A 14 -5.05 -13.71 -16.07
CA ASN A 14 -5.35 -12.30 -15.77
C ASN A 14 -6.80 -11.93 -16.12
N THR A 15 -7.43 -11.09 -15.30
CA THR A 15 -8.78 -10.55 -15.54
C THR A 15 -8.73 -9.02 -15.59
N PHE A 16 -8.94 -8.43 -16.77
CA PHE A 16 -8.85 -6.96 -16.96
C PHE A 16 -10.12 -6.33 -17.54
N PHE A 17 -10.56 -5.22 -16.93
CA PHE A 17 -11.73 -4.45 -17.36
C PHE A 17 -11.48 -2.93 -17.31
N GLY A 18 -11.65 -2.22 -18.43
CA GLY A 18 -11.50 -0.77 -18.48
C GLY A 18 -10.79 -0.29 -19.75
N PHE A 19 -10.32 0.96 -19.75
CA PHE A 19 -9.55 1.55 -20.84
C PHE A 19 -8.06 1.41 -20.53
N GLN A 20 -7.28 0.79 -21.43
CA GLN A 20 -5.84 0.55 -21.24
C GLN A 20 -5.45 -0.15 -19.92
N THR A 21 -6.37 -0.90 -19.32
CA THR A 21 -6.08 -1.68 -18.12
C THR A 21 -5.12 -2.82 -18.43
N GLY A 22 -4.07 -2.98 -17.62
CA GLY A 22 -3.06 -4.02 -17.82
C GLY A 22 -2.38 -3.92 -19.19
N PHE A 23 -2.30 -2.72 -19.79
CA PHE A 23 -1.83 -2.54 -21.15
C PHE A 23 -0.36 -2.93 -21.30
N LEU A 24 0.46 -2.61 -20.30
CA LEU A 24 1.90 -2.86 -20.24
C LEU A 24 2.25 -4.26 -19.72
N ASN A 25 1.29 -5.00 -19.17
CA ASN A 25 1.52 -6.36 -18.69
C ASN A 25 2.02 -7.26 -19.84
N ARG A 26 3.24 -7.80 -19.74
CA ARG A 26 3.81 -8.72 -20.74
C ARG A 26 3.75 -10.18 -20.31
N ASN A 27 4.13 -10.44 -19.05
CA ASN A 27 4.39 -11.79 -18.52
C ASN A 27 3.68 -12.09 -17.19
N GLY A 28 2.76 -11.23 -16.72
CA GLY A 28 2.13 -11.38 -15.41
C GLY A 28 1.12 -12.52 -15.34
N GLU A 29 0.93 -13.10 -14.16
CA GLU A 29 0.02 -14.21 -13.89
C GLU A 29 -1.00 -13.88 -12.78
N GLY A 30 -2.26 -14.28 -12.95
CA GLY A 30 -3.23 -14.26 -11.85
C GLY A 30 -3.66 -12.86 -11.39
N ASN A 31 -3.45 -11.82 -12.21
CA ASN A 31 -3.76 -10.45 -11.83
C ASN A 31 -5.23 -10.08 -12.09
N VAL A 32 -5.80 -9.22 -11.25
CA VAL A 32 -7.10 -8.60 -11.45
C VAL A 32 -6.94 -7.10 -11.55
N GLY A 33 -7.35 -6.52 -12.68
CA GLY A 33 -7.21 -5.09 -12.97
C GLY A 33 -8.51 -4.47 -13.43
N ILE A 34 -8.93 -3.35 -12.84
CA ILE A 34 -10.17 -2.65 -13.20
C ILE A 34 -9.96 -1.14 -13.25
N GLY A 35 -10.35 -0.50 -14.36
CA GLY A 35 -10.44 0.95 -14.51
C GLY A 35 -9.56 1.52 -15.64
N ALA A 36 -9.35 2.84 -15.66
CA ALA A 36 -8.69 3.52 -16.77
C ALA A 36 -7.20 3.69 -16.48
N ASN A 37 -6.32 3.23 -17.38
CA ASN A 37 -4.87 3.30 -17.22
C ASN A 37 -4.34 2.64 -15.93
N ALA A 38 -5.12 1.74 -15.31
CA ALA A 38 -4.66 0.95 -14.19
C ALA A 38 -3.79 -0.18 -14.72
N ASP A 39 -2.53 -0.21 -14.35
CA ASP A 39 -1.53 -1.08 -14.97
C ASP A 39 -0.53 -1.61 -13.95
N VAL A 40 0.19 -2.64 -14.38
CA VAL A 40 1.37 -3.11 -13.68
C VAL A 40 2.60 -2.55 -14.39
N GLN A 41 3.54 -1.96 -13.65
CA GLN A 41 4.79 -1.50 -14.25
C GLN A 41 5.71 -2.68 -14.55
N GLN A 42 6.62 -2.48 -15.52
CA GLN A 42 7.76 -3.37 -15.75
C GLN A 42 8.96 -2.56 -16.25
N PRO A 43 9.98 -2.30 -15.42
CA PRO A 43 11.30 -1.96 -15.90
C PRO A 43 12.21 -3.20 -15.86
N GLY A 44 12.18 -3.98 -16.93
CA GLY A 44 13.38 -4.64 -17.46
C GLY A 44 14.10 -5.74 -16.67
N LEU A 45 13.59 -6.24 -15.54
CA LEU A 45 14.26 -7.31 -14.79
C LEU A 45 13.25 -8.35 -14.28
N ALA A 46 13.39 -9.59 -14.76
CA ALA A 46 13.11 -10.91 -14.16
C ALA A 46 12.01 -11.15 -13.09
N GLY A 47 11.13 -10.19 -12.77
CA GLY A 47 9.98 -10.34 -11.90
C GLY A 47 8.74 -10.58 -12.75
N GLU A 48 8.05 -11.68 -12.49
CA GLU A 48 6.70 -11.87 -13.04
C GLU A 48 5.75 -11.09 -12.13
N ASN A 49 4.97 -10.14 -12.68
CA ASN A 49 3.92 -9.44 -11.93
C ASN A 49 2.79 -10.43 -11.66
N ARG A 50 2.72 -10.96 -10.43
CA ARG A 50 1.80 -12.06 -10.10
C ARG A 50 0.81 -11.68 -8.99
N ASN A 51 -0.40 -12.23 -9.12
CA ASN A 51 -1.42 -12.26 -8.07
C ASN A 51 -1.80 -10.88 -7.52
N ASN A 52 -1.71 -9.83 -8.34
CA ASN A 52 -2.03 -8.47 -7.92
C ASN A 52 -3.52 -8.15 -8.11
N VAL A 53 -4.04 -7.25 -7.28
CA VAL A 53 -5.35 -6.62 -7.46
C VAL A 53 -5.16 -5.12 -7.59
N PHE A 54 -5.48 -4.55 -8.75
CA PHE A 54 -5.38 -3.11 -8.99
C PHE A 54 -6.66 -2.51 -9.54
N ILE A 55 -7.26 -1.56 -8.82
CA ILE A 55 -8.60 -1.05 -9.12
C ILE A 55 -8.62 0.48 -9.02
N GLY A 56 -8.93 1.15 -10.12
CA GLY A 56 -9.10 2.60 -10.15
C GLY A 56 -8.57 3.24 -11.42
N SER A 57 -8.16 4.50 -11.33
CA SER A 57 -7.62 5.23 -12.48
C SER A 57 -6.16 5.55 -12.24
N SER A 58 -5.30 5.30 -13.25
CA SER A 58 -3.85 5.54 -13.16
C SER A 58 -3.17 4.78 -12.02
N VAL A 59 -3.71 3.63 -11.62
CA VAL A 59 -3.07 2.77 -10.61
C VAL A 59 -1.80 2.16 -11.17
N SER A 60 -0.75 2.12 -10.36
CA SER A 60 0.53 1.48 -10.68
C SER A 60 0.84 0.39 -9.66
N VAL A 61 1.19 -0.82 -10.13
CA VAL A 61 1.68 -1.90 -9.27
C VAL A 61 2.94 -2.50 -9.89
N ASP A 62 4.07 -2.45 -9.19
CA ASP A 62 5.33 -3.09 -9.60
C ASP A 62 5.64 -4.35 -8.77
N GLY A 63 5.06 -4.45 -7.57
CA GLY A 63 5.20 -5.62 -6.71
C GLY A 63 4.40 -6.86 -7.12
N ASN A 64 4.60 -7.93 -6.37
CA ASN A 64 3.83 -9.17 -6.43
C ASN A 64 2.92 -9.33 -5.22
N GLU A 65 1.80 -10.02 -5.39
CA GLU A 65 0.86 -10.34 -4.31
C GLU A 65 0.31 -9.07 -3.62
N SER A 66 0.21 -7.98 -4.37
CA SER A 66 -0.11 -6.66 -3.86
C SER A 66 -1.53 -6.21 -4.23
N ILE A 67 -2.08 -5.31 -3.42
CA ILE A 67 -3.39 -4.69 -3.62
C ILE A 67 -3.19 -3.19 -3.77
N SER A 68 -3.67 -2.59 -4.85
CA SER A 68 -3.65 -1.13 -5.04
C SER A 68 -5.00 -0.62 -5.53
N ILE A 69 -5.69 0.19 -4.73
CA ILE A 69 -7.06 0.61 -5.01
C ILE A 69 -7.18 2.13 -4.82
N GLY A 70 -7.44 2.87 -5.90
CA GLY A 70 -7.60 4.33 -5.84
C GLY A 70 -7.31 5.05 -7.16
N TYR A 71 -7.35 6.38 -7.12
CA TYR A 71 -6.78 7.21 -8.18
C TYR A 71 -5.29 7.38 -7.91
N ASP A 72 -4.42 7.09 -8.88
CA ASP A 72 -2.96 7.27 -8.75
C ASP A 72 -2.33 6.54 -7.55
N ALA A 73 -2.93 5.41 -7.16
CA ALA A 73 -2.41 4.56 -6.09
C ALA A 73 -1.23 3.73 -6.61
N THR A 74 -0.11 3.75 -5.88
CA THR A 74 1.16 3.16 -6.31
C THR A 74 1.67 2.15 -5.28
N ALA A 75 1.75 0.88 -5.69
CA ALA A 75 2.30 -0.22 -4.90
C ALA A 75 3.56 -0.76 -5.60
N ASP A 76 4.72 -0.19 -5.29
CA ASP A 76 5.99 -0.52 -5.94
C ASP A 76 6.68 -1.75 -5.33
N ALA A 77 6.18 -2.20 -4.18
CA ALA A 77 6.72 -3.34 -3.45
C ALA A 77 5.78 -4.52 -3.34
N SER A 78 6.34 -5.70 -3.06
CA SER A 78 5.61 -6.96 -2.97
C SER A 78 4.92 -7.12 -1.61
N ASN A 79 3.85 -7.93 -1.59
CA ASN A 79 3.04 -8.18 -0.40
C ASN A 79 2.52 -6.88 0.24
N SER A 80 2.21 -5.88 -0.59
CA SER A 80 1.82 -4.55 -0.13
C SER A 80 0.32 -4.27 -0.35
N VAL A 81 -0.22 -3.36 0.44
CA VAL A 81 -1.61 -2.91 0.33
C VAL A 81 -1.65 -1.39 0.28
N VAL A 82 -2.21 -0.83 -0.80
CA VAL A 82 -2.44 0.59 -0.98
C VAL A 82 -3.93 0.80 -1.24
N ILE A 83 -4.60 1.59 -0.39
CA ILE A 83 -6.01 1.91 -0.58
C ILE A 83 -6.22 3.41 -0.35
N GLY A 84 -6.48 4.16 -1.41
CA GLY A 84 -6.74 5.59 -1.38
C GLY A 84 -6.17 6.33 -2.58
N SER A 85 -6.53 7.61 -2.73
CA SER A 85 -6.03 8.47 -3.82
C SER A 85 -4.60 8.90 -3.53
N GLU A 86 -3.69 8.75 -4.50
CA GLU A 86 -2.29 9.18 -4.40
C GLU A 86 -1.54 8.51 -3.23
N GLY A 87 -1.95 7.29 -2.86
CA GLY A 87 -1.28 6.48 -1.86
C GLY A 87 -0.01 5.82 -2.42
N LEU A 88 1.03 5.68 -1.60
CA LEU A 88 2.29 5.06 -1.97
C LEU A 88 2.74 4.01 -0.93
N VAL A 89 3.12 2.82 -1.41
CA VAL A 89 3.97 1.87 -0.71
C VAL A 89 5.19 1.54 -1.58
N ASP A 90 6.39 1.84 -1.06
CA ASP A 90 7.67 1.70 -1.76
C ASP A 90 8.50 0.48 -1.28
N ASP A 91 8.07 -0.19 -0.21
CA ASP A 91 8.83 -1.31 0.38
C ASP A 91 7.91 -2.45 0.86
N ASP A 92 8.47 -3.65 0.93
CA ASP A 92 7.70 -4.89 0.99
C ASP A 92 6.85 -5.00 2.28
N GLN A 93 5.86 -5.88 2.26
CA GLN A 93 5.10 -6.29 3.44
C GLN A 93 4.43 -5.12 4.20
N SER A 94 4.02 -4.08 3.47
CA SER A 94 3.59 -2.81 4.06
C SER A 94 2.18 -2.42 3.64
N VAL A 95 1.52 -1.60 4.46
CA VAL A 95 0.10 -1.23 4.29
C VAL A 95 -0.06 0.28 4.38
N ALA A 96 -0.63 0.89 3.35
CA ALA A 96 -0.96 2.30 3.28
C ALA A 96 -2.45 2.48 2.95
N ILE A 97 -3.21 3.10 3.85
CA ILE A 97 -4.65 3.33 3.66
C ILE A 97 -4.98 4.79 3.94
N GLY A 98 -5.31 5.56 2.91
CA GLY A 98 -5.61 6.99 3.01
C GLY A 98 -5.34 7.75 1.72
N ASN A 99 -5.81 8.99 1.63
CA ASN A 99 -5.38 9.90 0.56
C ASN A 99 -3.98 10.45 0.87
N GLU A 100 -3.08 10.49 -0.11
CA GLU A 100 -1.69 10.97 0.04
C GLU A 100 -0.93 10.25 1.17
N VAL A 101 -1.28 9.00 1.47
CA VAL A 101 -0.60 8.17 2.46
C VAL A 101 0.74 7.68 1.91
N SER A 102 1.79 7.62 2.72
CA SER A 102 3.13 7.22 2.26
C SER A 102 3.82 6.26 3.22
N VAL A 103 4.16 5.07 2.72
CA VAL A 103 4.97 4.07 3.43
C VAL A 103 6.20 3.76 2.60
N THR A 104 7.39 4.13 3.10
CA THR A 104 8.64 4.01 2.32
C THR A 104 9.63 3.00 2.87
N GLN A 105 9.24 2.22 3.88
CA GLN A 105 10.11 1.24 4.53
C GLN A 105 9.35 -0.03 4.91
N LEU A 106 10.06 -1.16 4.82
CA LEU A 106 9.59 -2.53 5.04
C LEU A 106 8.75 -2.68 6.32
N GLN A 107 7.76 -3.58 6.26
CA GLN A 107 6.96 -4.02 7.41
C GLN A 107 6.24 -2.88 8.15
N SER A 108 5.81 -1.84 7.43
CA SER A 108 5.21 -0.66 8.05
C SER A 108 3.75 -0.47 7.66
N ILE A 109 3.00 0.17 8.54
CA ILE A 109 1.57 0.41 8.40
C ILE A 109 1.29 1.91 8.57
N ALA A 110 0.72 2.56 7.57
CA ALA A 110 0.19 3.92 7.66
C ALA A 110 -1.30 3.92 7.33
N ILE A 111 -2.13 4.41 8.25
CA ILE A 111 -3.59 4.49 8.07
C ILE A 111 -4.08 5.89 8.43
N GLY A 112 -4.58 6.62 7.45
CA GLY A 112 -5.03 8.00 7.58
C GLY A 112 -4.58 8.84 6.39
N ALA A 113 -5.35 9.86 6.04
CA ALA A 113 -4.91 10.79 5.00
C ALA A 113 -3.61 11.48 5.43
N GLN A 114 -2.63 11.54 4.53
CA GLN A 114 -1.29 12.09 4.76
C GLN A 114 -0.52 11.43 5.92
N ALA A 115 -0.86 10.20 6.32
CA ALA A 115 -0.07 9.45 7.27
C ALA A 115 1.24 8.97 6.62
N THR A 116 2.36 9.06 7.34
CA THR A 116 3.69 8.78 6.79
C THR A 116 4.52 7.90 7.72
N THR A 117 5.05 6.81 7.16
CA THR A 117 6.05 5.95 7.80
C THR A 117 7.30 5.86 6.93
N ALA A 118 8.40 6.45 7.40
CA ALA A 118 9.70 6.43 6.71
C ALA A 118 10.76 5.60 7.44
N TYR A 119 10.33 4.68 8.32
CA TYR A 119 11.22 3.85 9.13
C TYR A 119 10.71 2.41 9.18
N LEU A 120 11.64 1.46 9.30
CA LEU A 120 11.36 0.03 9.37
C LEU A 120 10.46 -0.37 10.55
N ASN A 121 9.52 -1.28 10.30
CA ASN A 121 8.68 -1.93 11.31
C ASN A 121 7.90 -0.90 12.15
N THR A 122 7.11 -0.05 11.49
CA THR A 122 6.40 1.03 12.17
C THR A 122 4.89 1.02 11.94
N VAL A 123 4.15 1.69 12.81
CA VAL A 123 2.70 1.86 12.68
C VAL A 123 2.35 3.32 12.90
N ALA A 124 1.75 4.00 11.92
CA ALA A 124 1.13 5.31 12.03
C ALA A 124 -0.37 5.21 11.77
N ILE A 125 -1.20 5.64 12.71
CA ILE A 125 -2.66 5.66 12.52
C ILE A 125 -3.20 7.05 12.89
N GLY A 126 -3.71 7.78 11.91
CA GLY A 126 -4.32 9.10 12.06
C GLY A 126 -4.04 10.03 10.88
N TYR A 127 -4.86 11.07 10.72
CA TYR A 127 -4.59 12.15 9.75
C TYR A 127 -3.26 12.82 10.09
N GLN A 128 -2.31 12.85 9.15
CA GLN A 128 -0.94 13.38 9.37
C GLN A 128 -0.17 12.71 10.51
N ALA A 129 -0.45 11.42 10.78
CA ALA A 129 0.36 10.65 11.73
C ALA A 129 1.74 10.39 11.11
N THR A 130 2.81 10.81 11.80
CA THR A 130 4.19 10.66 11.33
C THR A 130 5.03 9.91 12.35
N VAL A 131 5.70 8.85 11.90
CA VAL A 131 6.67 8.12 12.71
C VAL A 131 8.06 8.76 12.60
N LEU A 132 8.81 8.81 13.69
CA LEU A 132 10.11 9.49 13.78
C LEU A 132 11.28 8.53 14.06
N GLY A 133 11.03 7.21 14.09
CA GLY A 133 12.06 6.19 14.26
C GLY A 133 11.53 4.78 14.02
N ALA A 134 12.45 3.84 13.78
CA ALA A 134 12.11 2.43 13.56
C ALA A 134 11.48 1.80 14.81
N ASN A 135 10.65 0.76 14.61
CA ASN A 135 9.99 0.01 15.69
C ASN A 135 9.03 0.84 16.56
N GLN A 136 8.49 1.93 16.02
CA GLN A 136 7.57 2.82 16.72
C GLN A 136 6.11 2.61 16.30
N VAL A 137 5.21 2.85 17.26
CA VAL A 137 3.78 2.95 17.04
C VAL A 137 3.32 4.37 17.40
N VAL A 138 2.71 5.05 16.45
CA VAL A 138 2.14 6.39 16.57
C VAL A 138 0.64 6.29 16.31
N LEU A 139 -0.16 6.72 17.30
CA LEU A 139 -1.62 6.82 17.22
C LEU A 139 -2.00 8.29 17.38
N GLY A 140 -2.62 8.86 16.36
CA GLY A 140 -2.87 10.29 16.24
C GLY A 140 -1.71 11.05 15.59
N ASN A 141 -1.77 12.38 15.67
CA ASN A 141 -0.80 13.32 15.12
C ASN A 141 -0.27 14.28 16.20
N SER A 142 0.55 15.25 15.80
CA SER A 142 1.15 16.25 16.70
C SER A 142 0.16 17.07 17.52
N SER A 143 -1.11 17.13 17.12
CA SER A 143 -2.19 17.85 17.81
C SER A 143 -3.06 16.94 18.68
N THR A 144 -2.77 15.63 18.74
CA THR A 144 -3.55 14.68 19.52
C THR A 144 -3.25 14.84 21.01
N THR A 145 -4.22 15.35 21.77
CA THR A 145 -4.09 15.60 23.22
C THR A 145 -4.65 14.46 24.07
N SER A 146 -5.53 13.63 23.50
CA SER A 146 -6.07 12.44 24.15
C SER A 146 -6.50 11.43 23.09
N ILE A 147 -6.38 10.15 23.43
CA ILE A 147 -6.95 9.03 22.66
C ILE A 147 -8.09 8.49 23.51
N GLY A 148 -9.34 8.67 23.06
CA GLY A 148 -10.54 8.29 23.80
C GLY A 148 -10.89 6.81 23.70
N GLY A 149 -11.65 6.31 24.68
CA GLY A 149 -12.23 4.96 24.69
C GLY A 149 -12.39 4.40 26.11
N VAL A 150 -13.39 3.55 26.35
CA VAL A 150 -13.45 2.72 27.55
C VAL A 150 -12.40 1.62 27.39
N VAL A 151 -11.19 1.94 27.80
CA VAL A 151 -10.14 0.94 27.89
C VAL A 151 -10.21 0.28 29.26
N ASN A 152 -10.65 -0.97 29.30
CA ASN A 152 -10.45 -1.86 30.44
C ASN A 152 -8.98 -2.34 30.49
N TRP A 153 -8.02 -1.40 30.42
CA TRP A 153 -6.65 -1.67 30.82
C TRP A 153 -6.66 -1.77 32.33
N THR A 154 -6.75 -2.98 32.90
CA THR A 154 -6.14 -3.21 34.20
C THR A 154 -4.65 -2.94 34.01
N ALA A 155 -4.23 -1.73 34.37
CA ALA A 155 -2.87 -1.25 34.26
C ALA A 155 -1.92 -2.20 34.99
N THR A 156 -1.12 -2.96 34.25
CA THR A 156 0.16 -3.48 34.73
C THR A 156 1.26 -3.09 33.75
N SER A 157 1.53 -1.79 33.74
CA SER A 157 2.90 -1.32 33.66
C SER A 157 3.11 -0.37 34.84
N ASP A 158 3.04 -0.88 36.06
CA ASP A 158 3.70 -0.25 37.19
C ASP A 158 4.88 -1.13 37.64
N GLY A 159 5.90 -1.16 36.79
CA GLY A 159 7.24 -1.59 37.21
C GLY A 159 7.80 -0.64 38.26
N ARG A 160 7.27 -0.72 39.49
CA ARG A 160 7.89 -0.31 40.76
C ARG A 160 9.13 -1.17 41.07
N PHE A 161 9.95 -1.44 40.04
CA PHE A 161 11.28 -2.02 40.14
C PHE A 161 12.26 -1.22 39.28
N LYS A 162 12.27 0.09 39.48
CA LYS A 162 13.55 0.82 39.59
C LYS A 162 13.79 1.06 41.07
N SER A 163 14.19 0.01 41.77
CA SER A 163 14.74 0.05 43.13
C SER A 163 16.07 -0.66 43.11
#